data_AF-A0A523AUL8-F1
#
_entry.id   AF-A0A523AUL8-F1
#
_cell.length_a   1.000
_cell.length_b   1.000
_cell.length_c   1.000
_cell.angle_alpha   90.00
_cell.angle_beta   90.00
_cell.angle_gamma   90.00
#
_symmetry.space_group_name_H-M   'P 1'
#
loop_
_entity.id
_entity.type
_entity.pdbx_description
1 polymer ?
#
loop_
_entity_poly.entity_id
_entity_poly.type
_entity_poly.pdbx_seq_one_letter_code
_entity_poly.pdbx_strand_id
1 'polypeptide(L)'
;MVALLSVASVWRPWAEVNERARETLGRVSEFSRGLKFGVDIVGGSRILLSLQGSQLMLRFNPSELPGAYEEVVGRLENGLQTRVLPLDEKWEALREGLPYDLRTGMARIEIGLRATEPLLNLVENLIGGRAVLLRENVRNEVCSQTRNEVIEILKNRVDPLGTRGAVLKPLGGNLLLYEVPGLQPQEAEVLLGKQGRLEIWLENEVLLYGEHILRVDPPRASLEEKNATELPFRLTDEGARRFREGAAGKANYPTVVYMDRPVDAVLLVQEELLAGLPVLEYDGYSHMFRAKGFPGEGGGYYLQVPAVVTPKDTLSLEALSFLEEMGSLKFRLLLVGEFSEGVLRELPSSYSLENVPRPAEGGEAWIREACGCKSVITISP
;
A
#
# COMPACT_ATOMS: atom_id res chain seq x y z
N MET A 1 -9.19 -52.58 -22.37
CA MET A 1 -8.94 -51.90 -21.07
C MET A 1 -8.55 -50.44 -21.27
N VAL A 2 -7.53 -50.14 -22.09
CA VAL A 2 -7.10 -48.75 -22.40
C VAL A 2 -8.25 -47.90 -22.95
N ALA A 3 -8.99 -48.35 -23.96
CA ALA A 3 -10.12 -47.59 -24.51
C ALA A 3 -11.23 -47.29 -23.47
N LEU A 4 -11.52 -48.25 -22.59
CA LEU A 4 -12.49 -48.08 -21.50
C LEU A 4 -12.01 -47.06 -20.47
N LEU A 5 -10.73 -47.11 -20.09
CA LEU A 5 -10.11 -46.15 -19.17
C LEU A 5 -10.01 -44.75 -19.81
N SER A 6 -9.72 -44.64 -21.11
CA SER A 6 -9.73 -43.37 -21.84
C SER A 6 -11.12 -42.74 -21.87
N VAL A 7 -12.17 -43.51 -22.20
CA VAL A 7 -13.55 -43.02 -22.21
C VAL A 7 -14.00 -42.62 -20.80
N ALA A 8 -13.70 -43.43 -19.80
CA ALA A 8 -14.02 -43.11 -18.40
C ALA A 8 -13.25 -41.86 -17.91
N SER A 9 -12.01 -41.67 -18.35
CA SER A 9 -11.19 -40.49 -18.01
C SER A 9 -11.63 -39.20 -18.69
N VAL A 10 -12.28 -39.30 -19.85
CA VAL A 10 -12.89 -38.16 -20.57
C VAL A 10 -14.27 -37.84 -20.01
N TRP A 11 -15.11 -38.85 -19.78
CA TRP A 11 -16.48 -38.63 -19.31
C TRP A 11 -16.56 -38.28 -17.83
N ARG A 12 -15.61 -38.78 -17.01
CA ARG A 12 -15.49 -38.54 -15.56
C ARG A 12 -16.85 -38.52 -14.85
N PRO A 13 -17.65 -39.60 -14.91
CA PRO A 13 -18.99 -39.62 -14.34
C PRO A 13 -19.00 -39.42 -12.81
N TRP A 14 -17.87 -39.67 -12.16
CA TRP A 14 -17.62 -39.42 -10.73
C TRP A 14 -17.20 -37.96 -10.42
N ALA A 15 -16.97 -37.11 -11.42
CA ALA A 15 -16.68 -35.70 -11.23
C ALA A 15 -17.94 -34.87 -11.39
N GLU A 16 -18.11 -33.86 -10.54
CA GLU A 16 -19.21 -32.92 -10.66
C GLU A 16 -19.02 -32.00 -11.89
N VAL A 17 -20.16 -31.57 -12.46
CA VAL A 17 -20.17 -30.50 -13.45
C VAL A 17 -19.95 -29.19 -12.71
N ASN A 18 -18.96 -28.41 -13.14
CA ASN A 18 -18.74 -27.07 -12.61
C ASN A 18 -20.00 -26.23 -12.83
N GLU A 19 -20.60 -25.71 -11.75
CA GLU A 19 -21.86 -24.94 -11.79
C GLU A 19 -21.80 -23.76 -12.77
N ARG A 20 -20.64 -23.10 -12.91
CA ARG A 20 -20.47 -22.01 -13.87
C ARG A 20 -20.41 -22.48 -15.31
N ALA A 21 -19.79 -23.62 -15.58
CA ALA A 21 -19.87 -24.23 -16.91
C ALA A 21 -21.33 -24.59 -17.25
N ARG A 22 -22.12 -24.96 -16.24
CA ARG A 22 -23.56 -25.23 -16.37
C ARG A 22 -24.37 -23.97 -16.66
N GLU A 23 -24.03 -22.84 -16.05
CA GLU A 23 -24.62 -21.52 -16.36
C GLU A 23 -24.25 -21.04 -17.77
N THR A 24 -22.98 -21.13 -18.18
CA THR A 24 -22.50 -20.60 -19.48
C THR A 24 -22.83 -21.50 -20.66
N LEU A 25 -22.62 -22.82 -20.53
CA LEU A 25 -22.78 -23.80 -21.63
C LEU A 25 -24.12 -24.55 -21.56
N GLY A 26 -24.93 -24.30 -20.54
CA GLY A 26 -26.23 -24.95 -20.33
C GLY A 26 -26.09 -26.48 -20.28
N ARG A 27 -26.95 -27.17 -21.02
CA ARG A 27 -27.00 -28.65 -21.07
C ARG A 27 -25.72 -29.30 -21.61
N VAL A 28 -24.88 -28.56 -22.33
CA VAL A 28 -23.62 -29.07 -22.91
C VAL A 28 -22.54 -29.26 -21.84
N SER A 29 -22.67 -28.60 -20.68
CA SER A 29 -21.76 -28.74 -19.53
C SER A 29 -21.73 -30.15 -18.92
N GLU A 30 -22.77 -30.95 -19.13
CA GLU A 30 -22.83 -32.35 -18.68
C GLU A 30 -21.74 -33.22 -19.34
N PHE A 31 -21.22 -32.79 -20.49
CA PHE A 31 -20.14 -33.46 -21.22
C PHE A 31 -18.75 -32.92 -20.87
N SER A 32 -18.65 -31.93 -19.99
CA SER A 32 -17.39 -31.32 -19.56
C SER A 32 -17.04 -31.59 -18.10
N ARG A 33 -17.61 -32.63 -17.51
CA ARG A 33 -17.34 -33.08 -16.14
C ARG A 33 -15.84 -33.26 -15.92
N GLY A 34 -15.32 -32.56 -14.92
CA GLY A 34 -13.90 -32.57 -14.57
C GLY A 34 -12.94 -31.90 -15.58
N LEU A 35 -13.45 -31.18 -16.59
CA LEU A 35 -12.65 -30.24 -17.39
C LEU A 35 -12.62 -28.86 -16.72
N LYS A 36 -11.44 -28.25 -16.66
CA LYS A 36 -11.27 -26.85 -16.24
C LYS A 36 -11.15 -25.99 -17.48
N PHE A 37 -12.09 -25.08 -17.69
CA PHE A 37 -12.06 -24.13 -18.78
C PHE A 37 -11.34 -22.85 -18.37
N GLY A 38 -10.59 -22.27 -19.30
CA GLY A 38 -9.97 -20.97 -19.12
C GLY A 38 -11.00 -19.84 -19.14
N VAL A 39 -10.57 -18.65 -18.71
CA VAL A 39 -11.38 -17.43 -18.70
C VAL A 39 -11.92 -17.02 -20.07
N ASP A 40 -11.31 -17.53 -21.15
CA ASP A 40 -11.75 -17.38 -22.54
C ASP A 40 -13.08 -18.07 -22.84
N ILE A 41 -13.41 -19.14 -22.12
CA ILE A 41 -14.61 -19.96 -22.36
C ILE A 41 -15.69 -19.71 -21.31
N VAL A 42 -15.33 -19.57 -20.03
CA VAL A 42 -16.30 -19.34 -18.94
C VAL A 42 -16.54 -17.86 -18.63
N GLY A 43 -15.81 -16.98 -19.31
CA GLY A 43 -15.78 -15.55 -19.00
C GLY A 43 -15.00 -15.26 -17.72
N GLY A 44 -14.46 -14.05 -17.62
CA GLY A 44 -13.68 -13.61 -16.46
C GLY A 44 -12.65 -12.55 -16.84
N SER A 45 -11.71 -12.34 -15.94
CA SER A 45 -10.65 -11.35 -16.10
C SER A 45 -9.30 -12.01 -16.29
N ARG A 46 -8.54 -11.49 -17.25
CA ARG A 46 -7.12 -11.78 -17.43
C ARG A 46 -6.34 -10.48 -17.29
N ILE A 47 -5.55 -10.38 -16.24
CA ILE A 47 -4.85 -9.15 -15.85
C ILE A 47 -3.37 -9.44 -15.73
N LEU A 48 -2.56 -8.54 -16.27
CA LEU A 48 -1.11 -8.55 -16.07
C LEU A 48 -0.76 -7.50 -15.02
N LEU A 49 -0.30 -7.95 -13.86
CA LEU A 49 0.11 -7.09 -12.76
C LEU A 49 1.63 -6.94 -12.78
N SER A 50 2.12 -5.71 -12.58
CA SER A 50 3.54 -5.44 -12.36
C SER A 50 3.78 -5.17 -10.88
N LEU A 51 4.62 -6.01 -10.27
CA LEU A 51 5.11 -5.81 -8.91
C LEU A 51 6.06 -4.62 -8.91
N GLN A 52 5.78 -3.66 -8.03
CA GLN A 52 6.52 -2.41 -7.96
C GLN A 52 7.80 -2.49 -7.11
N GLY A 53 8.24 -3.66 -6.63
CA GLY A 53 9.46 -3.75 -5.84
C GLY A 53 10.75 -3.57 -6.67
N SER A 54 11.84 -3.23 -5.97
CA SER A 54 13.17 -3.08 -6.56
C SER A 54 14.25 -3.68 -5.69
N GLN A 55 15.27 -4.21 -6.35
CA GLN A 55 16.47 -4.72 -5.75
C GLN A 55 17.60 -3.69 -5.90
N LEU A 56 18.24 -3.36 -4.79
CA LEU A 56 19.31 -2.37 -4.69
C LEU A 56 20.60 -3.03 -4.21
N MET A 57 21.73 -2.49 -4.65
CA MET A 57 23.05 -2.88 -4.19
C MET A 57 23.72 -1.69 -3.52
N LEU A 58 24.08 -1.86 -2.26
CA LEU A 58 24.73 -0.84 -1.43
C LEU A 58 26.14 -1.28 -1.09
N ARG A 59 27.08 -0.33 -1.10
CA ARG A 59 28.46 -0.55 -0.67
C ARG A 59 28.75 0.29 0.57
N PHE A 60 29.00 -0.40 1.68
CA PHE A 60 29.38 0.19 2.96
C PHE A 60 30.90 0.24 3.10
N ASN A 61 31.38 1.09 4.00
CA ASN A 61 32.76 1.01 4.49
C ASN A 61 32.87 -0.17 5.47
N PRO A 62 33.70 -1.21 5.22
CA PRO A 62 33.80 -2.38 6.08
C PRO A 62 34.10 -2.07 7.55
N SER A 63 34.83 -0.97 7.84
CA SER A 63 35.17 -0.56 9.21
C SER A 63 34.00 0.00 10.01
N GLU A 64 32.88 0.36 9.36
CA GLU A 64 31.70 0.96 9.99
C GLU A 64 30.56 -0.05 10.20
N LEU A 65 30.75 -1.30 9.77
CA LEU A 65 29.80 -2.40 9.99
C LEU A 65 29.93 -2.95 11.42
N PRO A 66 28.82 -3.40 12.06
CA PRO A 66 27.45 -3.46 11.55
C PRO A 66 26.69 -2.13 11.61
N GLY A 67 27.14 -1.16 12.42
CA GLY A 67 26.34 0.02 12.80
C GLY A 67 25.86 0.86 11.61
N ALA A 68 26.70 1.05 10.59
CA ALA A 68 26.29 1.77 9.37
C ALA A 68 25.16 1.05 8.62
N TYR A 69 25.15 -0.29 8.58
CA TYR A 69 24.09 -1.05 7.93
C TYR A 69 22.76 -0.88 8.66
N GLU A 70 22.74 -1.07 9.98
CA GLU A 70 21.54 -0.94 10.81
C GLU A 70 20.94 0.48 10.72
N GLU A 71 21.79 1.51 10.75
CA GLU A 71 21.35 2.89 10.61
C GLU A 71 20.78 3.18 9.23
N VAL A 72 21.43 2.71 8.15
CA VAL A 72 20.94 2.88 6.79
C VAL A 72 19.61 2.15 6.57
N VAL A 73 19.47 0.92 7.06
CA VAL A 73 18.22 0.17 6.98
C VAL A 73 17.10 0.94 7.69
N GLY A 74 17.31 1.38 8.93
CA GLY A 74 16.31 2.16 9.67
C GLY A 74 15.92 3.47 8.97
N ARG A 75 16.88 4.19 8.37
CA ARG A 75 16.60 5.40 7.59
C ARG A 75 15.80 5.11 6.32
N LEU A 76 16.12 4.02 5.61
CA LEU A 76 15.38 3.60 4.43
C LEU A 76 13.96 3.16 4.79
N GLU A 77 13.79 2.35 5.83
CA GLU A 77 12.47 1.89 6.27
C GLU A 77 11.59 3.07 6.70
N ASN A 78 12.14 4.00 7.48
CA ASN A 78 11.39 5.17 7.95
C ASN A 78 11.15 6.20 6.83
N GLY A 79 12.14 6.45 5.98
CA GLY A 79 12.07 7.46 4.92
C GLY A 79 11.23 7.02 3.73
N LEU A 80 11.33 5.74 3.34
CA LEU A 80 10.57 5.16 2.23
C LEU A 80 9.26 4.53 2.69
N GLN A 81 9.09 4.31 4.00
CA GLN A 81 7.90 3.70 4.60
C GLN A 81 7.56 2.35 3.93
N THR A 82 8.63 1.56 3.74
CA THR A 82 8.63 0.25 3.12
C THR A 82 9.58 -0.66 3.87
N ARG A 83 9.29 -1.96 3.89
CA ARG A 83 10.20 -2.96 4.48
C ARG A 83 11.47 -3.04 3.65
N VAL A 84 12.62 -3.13 4.31
CA VAL A 84 13.90 -3.44 3.65
C VAL A 84 14.22 -4.90 3.89
N LEU A 85 14.20 -5.71 2.83
CA LEU A 85 14.50 -7.14 2.92
C LEU A 85 15.95 -7.41 2.50
N PRO A 86 16.81 -7.96 3.37
CA PRO A 86 18.15 -8.36 2.98
C PRO A 86 18.12 -9.55 2.01
N LEU A 87 19.02 -9.51 1.02
CA LEU A 87 19.13 -10.53 -0.02
C LEU A 87 20.51 -11.19 -0.04
N ASP A 88 20.55 -12.45 -0.44
CA ASP A 88 21.77 -13.21 -0.68
C ASP A 88 22.41 -12.88 -2.04
N GLU A 89 23.53 -13.54 -2.36
CA GLU A 89 24.25 -13.34 -3.63
C GLU A 89 23.44 -13.68 -4.89
N LYS A 90 22.38 -14.47 -4.74
CA LYS A 90 21.45 -14.88 -5.81
C LYS A 90 20.23 -13.97 -5.89
N TRP A 91 20.19 -12.89 -5.10
CA TRP A 91 19.06 -11.96 -5.00
C TRP A 91 17.79 -12.64 -4.45
N GLU A 92 17.97 -13.66 -3.62
CA GLU A 92 16.88 -14.28 -2.86
C GLU A 92 16.91 -13.83 -1.41
N ALA A 93 15.75 -13.88 -0.75
CA ALA A 93 15.62 -13.46 0.64
C ALA A 93 16.64 -14.18 1.53
N LEU A 94 17.45 -13.40 2.26
CA LEU A 94 18.47 -13.94 3.14
C LEU A 94 17.82 -14.70 4.30
N ARG A 95 18.14 -16.00 4.41
CA ARG A 95 17.61 -16.87 5.48
C ARG A 95 18.53 -16.93 6.68
N GLU A 96 19.83 -17.01 6.44
CA GLU A 96 20.87 -17.16 7.45
C GLU A 96 22.13 -16.42 7.01
N GLY A 97 22.94 -15.98 7.97
CA GLY A 97 24.19 -15.26 7.72
C GLY A 97 24.05 -13.75 7.85
N LEU A 98 25.12 -13.04 7.47
CA LEU A 98 25.15 -11.58 7.52
C LEU A 98 24.52 -10.97 6.27
N PRO A 99 23.80 -9.84 6.38
CA PRO A 99 23.17 -9.18 5.24
C PRO A 99 24.13 -8.37 4.37
N TYR A 100 25.43 -8.50 4.63
CA TYR A 100 26.50 -7.85 3.91
C TYR A 100 27.77 -8.70 3.96
N ASP A 101 28.64 -8.50 2.98
CA ASP A 101 29.98 -9.08 2.94
C ASP A 101 30.97 -8.24 3.77
N LEU A 102 31.64 -8.86 4.74
CA LEU A 102 32.56 -8.20 5.67
C LEU A 102 33.85 -7.65 5.03
N ARG A 103 34.24 -8.15 3.85
CA ARG A 103 35.49 -7.76 3.19
C ARG A 103 35.26 -6.61 2.22
N THR A 104 34.17 -6.68 1.48
CA THR A 104 33.82 -5.75 0.41
C THR A 104 32.84 -4.67 0.87
N GLY A 105 32.13 -4.90 1.98
CA GLY A 105 31.06 -4.05 2.48
C GLY A 105 29.79 -4.11 1.62
N MET A 106 29.67 -5.09 0.74
CA MET A 106 28.56 -5.17 -0.20
C MET A 106 27.32 -5.75 0.46
N ALA A 107 26.18 -5.05 0.36
CA ALA A 107 24.88 -5.52 0.79
C ALA A 107 23.89 -5.49 -0.38
N ARG A 108 23.00 -6.48 -0.45
CA ARG A 108 21.89 -6.52 -1.40
C ARG A 108 20.60 -6.42 -0.60
N ILE A 109 19.71 -5.55 -1.03
CA ILE A 109 18.42 -5.34 -0.38
C ILE A 109 17.30 -5.27 -1.41
N GLU A 110 16.09 -5.58 -0.98
CA GLU A 110 14.87 -5.33 -1.71
C GLU A 110 14.01 -4.32 -0.96
N ILE A 111 13.41 -3.40 -1.72
CA ILE A 111 12.43 -2.43 -1.23
C ILE A 111 11.13 -2.58 -2.00
N GLY A 112 10.00 -2.30 -1.35
CA GLY A 112 8.66 -2.41 -1.96
C GLY A 112 8.27 -1.25 -2.88
N LEU A 113 9.24 -0.53 -3.44
CA LEU A 113 9.02 0.66 -4.29
C LEU A 113 9.80 0.56 -5.60
N ARG A 114 9.25 1.15 -6.66
CA ARG A 114 9.81 1.04 -8.01
C ARG A 114 10.95 2.03 -8.15
N ALA A 115 12.12 1.55 -8.54
CA ALA A 115 13.31 2.33 -8.80
C ALA A 115 13.10 3.23 -10.03
N THR A 116 12.67 4.45 -9.75
CA THR A 116 12.64 5.60 -10.66
C THR A 116 13.78 6.54 -10.30
N GLU A 117 14.22 7.41 -11.21
CA GLU A 117 15.27 8.39 -10.91
C GLU A 117 14.99 9.24 -9.65
N PRO A 118 13.77 9.76 -9.43
CA PRO A 118 13.45 10.46 -8.19
C PRO A 118 13.61 9.59 -6.93
N LEU A 119 13.19 8.32 -6.98
CA LEU A 119 13.37 7.39 -5.86
C LEU A 119 14.85 7.11 -5.60
N LEU A 120 15.66 6.94 -6.63
CA LEU A 120 17.10 6.67 -6.47
C LEU A 120 17.83 7.86 -5.86
N ASN A 121 17.47 9.09 -6.24
CA ASN A 121 17.98 10.30 -5.60
C ASN A 121 17.60 10.35 -4.10
N LEU A 122 16.36 10.00 -3.77
CA LEU A 122 15.91 9.91 -2.38
C LEU A 122 16.67 8.84 -1.60
N VAL A 123 16.87 7.66 -2.16
CA VAL A 123 17.67 6.59 -1.53
C VAL A 123 19.08 7.09 -1.25
N GLU A 124 19.75 7.76 -2.19
CA GLU A 124 21.09 8.33 -2.01
C GLU A 124 21.12 9.38 -0.89
N ASN A 125 20.10 10.24 -0.80
CA ASN A 125 19.97 11.21 0.28
C ASN A 125 19.77 10.53 1.65
N LEU A 126 18.96 9.48 1.71
CA LEU A 126 18.67 8.74 2.94
C LEU A 126 19.89 7.96 3.44
N ILE A 127 20.61 7.25 2.56
CA ILE A 127 21.83 6.54 2.94
C ILE A 127 22.97 7.51 3.29
N GLY A 128 22.98 8.69 2.66
CA GLY A 128 23.97 9.74 2.87
C GLY A 128 25.40 9.24 2.70
N GLY A 129 26.31 9.70 3.55
CA GLY A 129 27.72 9.30 3.50
C GLY A 129 28.03 7.91 4.08
N ARG A 130 27.04 7.14 4.56
CA ARG A 130 27.26 5.85 5.23
C ARG A 130 27.34 4.66 4.27
N ALA A 131 26.78 4.80 3.08
CA ALA A 131 26.84 3.80 2.03
C ALA A 131 26.79 4.47 0.65
N VAL A 132 27.21 3.75 -0.37
CA VAL A 132 27.10 4.17 -1.77
C VAL A 132 26.10 3.25 -2.47
N LEU A 133 25.09 3.84 -3.11
CA LEU A 133 24.18 3.11 -4.01
C LEU A 133 24.89 2.83 -5.34
N LEU A 134 24.91 1.57 -5.78
CA LEU A 134 25.44 1.17 -7.07
C LEU A 134 24.29 1.15 -8.11
N ARG A 135 24.08 2.28 -8.77
CA ARG A 135 22.95 2.50 -9.70
C ARG A 135 22.93 1.50 -10.86
N GLU A 136 24.09 1.09 -11.34
CA GLU A 136 24.25 0.10 -12.40
C GLU A 136 23.74 -1.30 -12.02
N ASN A 137 23.55 -1.56 -10.72
CA ASN A 137 23.07 -2.83 -10.19
C ASN A 137 21.60 -2.80 -9.75
N VAL A 138 20.91 -1.66 -9.91
CA VAL A 138 19.51 -1.53 -9.56
C VAL A 138 18.63 -2.31 -10.53
N ARG A 139 17.68 -3.08 -10.00
CA ARG A 139 16.73 -3.88 -10.79
C ARG A 139 15.32 -3.64 -10.29
N ASN A 140 14.37 -3.41 -11.21
CA ASN A 140 12.94 -3.36 -10.91
C ASN A 140 12.36 -4.79 -10.88
N GLU A 141 12.93 -5.63 -10.02
CA GLU A 141 12.59 -7.03 -9.80
C GLU A 141 12.33 -7.29 -8.32
N VAL A 142 11.74 -8.44 -8.01
CA VAL A 142 11.55 -8.91 -6.64
C VAL A 142 12.03 -10.35 -6.51
N CYS A 143 12.45 -10.74 -5.32
CA CYS A 143 12.85 -12.10 -4.97
C CYS A 143 11.65 -13.05 -4.96
N SER A 144 11.93 -14.35 -4.96
CA SER A 144 10.88 -15.36 -5.03
C SER A 144 10.02 -15.41 -3.77
N GLN A 145 10.58 -15.08 -2.60
CA GLN A 145 9.81 -14.97 -1.38
C GLN A 145 8.75 -13.86 -1.48
N THR A 146 9.15 -12.62 -1.77
CA THR A 146 8.21 -11.49 -1.93
C THR A 146 7.17 -11.79 -3.01
N ARG A 147 7.59 -12.38 -4.14
CA ARG A 147 6.67 -12.75 -5.21
C ARG A 147 5.61 -13.74 -4.74
N ASN A 148 6.00 -14.77 -4.01
CA ASN A 148 5.08 -15.78 -3.49
C ASN A 148 4.17 -15.22 -2.40
N GLU A 149 4.70 -14.37 -1.52
CA GLU A 149 3.90 -13.64 -0.52
C GLU A 149 2.82 -12.78 -1.20
N VAL A 150 3.18 -12.01 -2.23
CA VAL A 150 2.21 -11.21 -2.99
C VAL A 150 1.18 -12.09 -3.70
N ILE A 151 1.61 -13.22 -4.29
CA ILE A 151 0.69 -14.18 -4.92
C ILE A 151 -0.36 -14.67 -3.91
N GLU A 152 0.06 -15.06 -2.71
CA GLU A 152 -0.86 -15.53 -1.66
C GLU A 152 -1.79 -14.41 -1.18
N ILE A 153 -1.29 -13.18 -1.02
CA ILE A 153 -2.12 -12.02 -0.68
C ILE A 153 -3.19 -11.77 -1.74
N LEU A 154 -2.80 -11.71 -3.02
CA LEU A 154 -3.73 -11.46 -4.13
C LEU A 154 -4.75 -12.59 -4.29
N LYS A 155 -4.33 -13.85 -4.07
CA LYS A 155 -5.22 -15.00 -4.06
C LYS A 155 -6.26 -14.89 -2.95
N ASN A 156 -5.84 -14.58 -1.73
CA ASN A 156 -6.74 -14.45 -0.57
C ASN A 156 -7.72 -13.27 -0.71
N ARG A 157 -7.35 -12.19 -1.41
CA ARG A 157 -8.25 -11.04 -1.64
C ARG A 157 -9.43 -11.38 -2.53
N VAL A 158 -9.19 -12.14 -3.58
CA VAL A 158 -10.21 -12.38 -4.61
C VAL A 158 -10.89 -13.72 -4.43
N ASP A 159 -10.17 -14.72 -3.92
CA ASP A 159 -10.67 -16.08 -3.73
C ASP A 159 -10.30 -16.62 -2.34
N PRO A 160 -10.78 -15.97 -1.24
CA PRO A 160 -10.44 -16.37 0.12
C PRO A 160 -10.86 -17.81 0.46
N LEU A 161 -11.88 -18.34 -0.24
CA LEU A 161 -12.41 -19.68 -0.06
C LEU A 161 -11.86 -20.69 -1.08
N GLY A 162 -11.06 -20.24 -2.06
CA GLY A 162 -10.53 -21.09 -3.14
C GLY A 162 -11.59 -21.65 -4.11
N THR A 163 -12.81 -21.08 -4.11
CA THR A 163 -13.96 -21.57 -4.88
C THR A 163 -14.08 -20.91 -6.24
N ARG A 164 -13.48 -19.73 -6.45
CA ARG A 164 -13.51 -19.02 -7.75
C ARG A 164 -12.51 -19.60 -8.75
N GLY A 165 -11.49 -20.31 -8.27
CA GLY A 165 -10.49 -20.96 -9.12
C GLY A 165 -9.49 -19.96 -9.70
N ALA A 166 -9.12 -18.94 -8.92
CA ALA A 166 -8.13 -17.95 -9.31
C ALA A 166 -6.78 -18.59 -9.64
N VAL A 167 -6.18 -18.21 -10.77
CA VAL A 167 -4.87 -18.68 -11.21
C VAL A 167 -3.92 -17.50 -11.25
N LEU A 168 -2.84 -17.59 -10.47
CA LEU A 168 -1.72 -16.65 -10.50
C LEU A 168 -0.50 -17.35 -11.03
N LYS A 169 0.12 -16.78 -12.07
CA LYS A 169 1.35 -17.30 -12.67
C LYS A 169 2.40 -16.20 -12.73
N PRO A 170 3.57 -16.39 -12.12
CA PRO A 170 4.66 -15.44 -12.29
C PRO A 170 5.18 -15.47 -13.73
N LEU A 171 5.43 -14.30 -14.29
CA LEU A 171 6.00 -14.08 -15.61
C LEU A 171 7.29 -13.26 -15.45
N GLY A 172 8.43 -13.93 -15.41
CA GLY A 172 9.72 -13.28 -15.19
C GLY A 172 9.90 -12.73 -13.77
N GLY A 173 10.67 -11.65 -13.63
CA GLY A 173 11.10 -11.10 -12.34
C GLY A 173 10.00 -10.37 -11.55
N ASN A 174 9.14 -9.62 -12.23
CA ASN A 174 8.20 -8.68 -11.61
C ASN A 174 6.78 -8.68 -12.20
N LEU A 175 6.44 -9.55 -13.15
CA LEU A 175 5.07 -9.62 -13.68
C LEU A 175 4.34 -10.82 -13.11
N LEU A 176 3.04 -10.65 -12.84
CA LEU A 176 2.12 -11.71 -12.47
C LEU A 176 0.97 -11.72 -13.47
N LEU A 177 0.77 -12.86 -14.13
CA LEU A 177 -0.46 -13.13 -14.86
C LEU A 177 -1.52 -13.62 -13.87
N TYR A 178 -2.62 -12.90 -13.85
CA TYR A 178 -3.77 -13.17 -13.01
C TYR A 178 -4.97 -13.54 -13.88
N GLU A 179 -5.56 -14.71 -13.64
CA GLU A 179 -6.74 -15.21 -14.35
C GLU A 179 -7.82 -15.59 -13.33
N VAL A 180 -8.97 -14.90 -13.37
CA VAL A 180 -10.12 -15.23 -12.51
C VAL A 180 -11.39 -15.40 -13.30
N PRO A 181 -11.98 -16.61 -13.27
CA PRO A 181 -13.29 -16.87 -13.84
C PRO A 181 -14.39 -16.03 -13.17
N GLY A 182 -15.25 -15.42 -13.99
CA GLY A 182 -16.47 -14.74 -13.54
C GLY A 182 -16.27 -13.45 -12.73
N LEU A 183 -15.04 -12.95 -12.58
CA LEU A 183 -14.77 -11.64 -12.00
C LEU A 183 -14.67 -10.60 -13.12
N GLN A 184 -15.39 -9.49 -13.00
CA GLN A 184 -15.34 -8.41 -14.00
C GLN A 184 -14.03 -7.64 -13.90
N PRO A 185 -13.47 -7.12 -15.01
CA PRO A 185 -12.18 -6.42 -14.99
C PRO A 185 -12.12 -5.25 -14.02
N GLN A 186 -13.20 -4.48 -13.90
CA GLN A 186 -13.28 -3.32 -13.02
C GLN A 186 -13.25 -3.74 -11.54
N GLU A 187 -13.98 -4.80 -11.18
CA GLU A 187 -13.96 -5.34 -9.82
C GLU A 187 -12.57 -5.93 -9.48
N ALA A 188 -11.96 -6.62 -10.45
CA ALA A 188 -10.62 -7.17 -10.31
C ALA A 188 -9.57 -6.07 -10.16
N GLU A 189 -9.66 -4.98 -10.92
CA GLU A 189 -8.79 -3.81 -10.79
C GLU A 189 -8.88 -3.18 -9.40
N VAL A 190 -10.09 -3.05 -8.85
CA VAL A 190 -10.28 -2.53 -7.48
C VAL A 190 -9.67 -3.47 -6.43
N LEU A 191 -9.85 -4.78 -6.57
CA LEU A 191 -9.37 -5.76 -5.60
C LEU A 191 -7.85 -6.01 -5.67
N LEU A 192 -7.26 -5.89 -6.86
CA LEU A 192 -5.86 -6.24 -7.13
C LEU A 192 -4.94 -5.03 -7.30
N GLY A 193 -5.48 -3.88 -7.69
CA GLY A 193 -4.72 -2.67 -7.98
C GLY A 193 -4.33 -1.87 -6.75
N LYS A 194 -4.97 -2.13 -5.60
CA LYS A 194 -4.65 -1.46 -4.33
C LYS A 194 -3.56 -2.23 -3.59
N GLN A 195 -2.56 -1.54 -3.05
CA GLN A 195 -1.53 -2.18 -2.24
C GLN A 195 -2.12 -2.73 -0.93
N GLY A 196 -3.12 -2.06 -0.37
CA GLY A 196 -3.76 -2.46 0.88
C GLY A 196 -2.83 -2.31 2.09
N ARG A 197 -1.93 -1.32 2.08
CA ARG A 197 -1.03 -1.03 3.20
C ARG A 197 -1.83 -0.42 4.34
N LEU A 198 -2.06 -1.22 5.37
CA LEU A 198 -2.69 -0.80 6.62
C LEU A 198 -1.64 -0.21 7.56
N GLU A 199 -1.92 1.00 8.04
CA GLU A 199 -1.18 1.65 9.12
C GLU A 199 -2.19 2.17 10.16
N ILE A 200 -1.98 1.85 11.43
CA ILE A 200 -2.76 2.40 12.53
C ILE A 200 -1.81 3.31 13.31
N TRP A 201 -2.12 4.59 13.31
CA TRP A 201 -1.32 5.63 13.96
C TRP A 201 -1.94 6.02 15.29
N LEU A 202 -1.09 6.36 16.25
CA LEU A 202 -1.48 6.98 17.50
C LEU A 202 -0.59 8.21 17.69
N GLU A 203 -1.22 9.37 17.82
CA GLU A 203 -0.53 10.66 17.80
C GLU A 203 0.27 10.86 16.49
N ASN A 204 1.60 10.83 16.56
CA ASN A 204 2.52 11.05 15.45
C ASN A 204 3.43 9.83 15.20
N GLU A 205 3.04 8.66 15.68
CA GLU A 205 3.80 7.42 15.48
C GLU A 205 2.90 6.29 14.99
N VAL A 206 3.50 5.36 14.23
CA VAL A 206 2.80 4.15 13.80
C VAL A 206 2.70 3.18 14.98
N LEU A 207 1.48 2.91 15.41
CA LEU A 207 1.19 1.92 16.46
C LEU A 207 1.23 0.50 15.90
N LEU A 208 0.56 0.27 14.77
CA LEU A 208 0.45 -1.06 14.13
C LEU A 208 0.53 -0.96 12.61
N TYR A 209 1.04 -2.03 12.00
CA TYR A 209 0.98 -2.28 10.56
C TYR A 209 0.12 -3.50 10.24
N GLY A 210 -0.21 -3.72 8.97
CA GLY A 210 -0.97 -4.89 8.50
C GLY A 210 -0.43 -6.25 8.98
N GLU A 211 0.89 -6.42 9.11
CA GLU A 211 1.51 -7.67 9.62
C GLU A 211 1.21 -7.97 11.10
N HIS A 212 0.78 -6.96 11.85
CA HIS A 212 0.36 -7.10 13.24
C HIS A 212 -1.09 -7.56 13.37
N ILE A 213 -1.80 -7.72 12.25
CA ILE A 213 -3.18 -8.21 12.20
C ILE A 213 -3.16 -9.71 11.90
N LEU A 214 -3.61 -10.50 12.87
CA LEU A 214 -3.74 -11.95 12.74
C LEU A 214 -4.91 -12.34 11.84
N ARG A 215 -6.05 -11.67 11.99
CA ARG A 215 -7.27 -11.94 11.21
C ARG A 215 -8.21 -10.76 11.25
N VAL A 216 -8.93 -10.53 10.14
CA VAL A 216 -10.08 -9.63 10.09
C VAL A 216 -11.35 -10.48 10.06
N ASP A 217 -12.28 -10.19 10.97
CA ASP A 217 -13.59 -10.86 11.05
C ASP A 217 -14.60 -10.17 10.10
N PRO A 218 -15.71 -10.83 9.73
CA PRO A 218 -16.72 -10.22 8.88
C PRO A 218 -17.28 -8.91 9.47
N PRO A 219 -17.61 -7.93 8.61
CA PRO A 219 -18.22 -6.68 9.06
C PRO A 219 -19.54 -6.96 9.79
N ARG A 220 -19.80 -6.20 10.85
CA ARG A 220 -21.03 -6.26 11.64
C ARG A 220 -21.61 -4.85 11.81
N ALA A 221 -22.92 -4.75 12.01
CA ALA A 221 -23.53 -3.47 12.35
C ALA A 221 -22.94 -2.96 13.68
N SER A 222 -22.64 -1.66 13.75
CA SER A 222 -22.15 -1.05 14.98
C SER A 222 -23.20 -1.11 16.08
N LEU A 223 -22.74 -1.35 17.31
CA LEU A 223 -23.60 -1.32 18.49
C LEU A 223 -23.77 0.10 19.03
N GLU A 224 -22.85 1.00 18.70
CA GLU A 224 -22.78 2.38 19.24
C GLU A 224 -23.38 3.39 18.25
N GLU A 225 -23.10 3.23 16.95
CA GLU A 225 -23.53 4.16 15.91
C GLU A 225 -24.57 3.58 14.96
N LYS A 226 -25.67 4.32 14.78
CA LYS A 226 -26.74 3.93 13.86
C LYS A 226 -26.26 4.06 12.41
N ASN A 227 -26.40 2.99 11.62
CA ASN A 227 -25.94 2.87 10.23
C ASN A 227 -24.41 2.83 10.05
N ALA A 228 -23.63 2.66 11.13
CA ALA A 228 -22.21 2.39 11.02
C ALA A 228 -21.94 0.87 10.94
N THR A 229 -20.82 0.50 10.31
CA THR A 229 -20.34 -0.87 10.23
C THR A 229 -19.00 -0.98 10.93
N GLU A 230 -18.91 -1.90 11.89
CA GLU A 230 -17.66 -2.25 12.56
C GLU A 230 -16.97 -3.37 11.80
N LEU A 231 -15.65 -3.27 11.66
CA LEU A 231 -14.80 -4.30 11.10
C LEU A 231 -13.85 -4.84 12.18
N PRO A 232 -14.24 -5.91 12.89
CA PRO A 232 -13.42 -6.44 13.97
C PRO A 232 -12.17 -7.11 13.41
N PHE A 233 -11.05 -7.00 14.12
CA PHE A 233 -9.83 -7.71 13.79
C PHE A 233 -9.12 -8.17 15.06
N ARG A 234 -8.25 -9.17 14.92
CA ARG A 234 -7.42 -9.70 16.00
C ARG A 234 -5.97 -9.41 15.71
N LEU A 235 -5.24 -9.04 16.75
CA LEU A 235 -3.80 -8.79 16.68
C LEU A 235 -3.04 -10.12 16.79
N THR A 236 -1.83 -10.13 16.23
CA THR A 236 -0.81 -11.12 16.58
C THR A 236 -0.29 -10.87 18.00
N ASP A 237 0.44 -11.81 18.59
CA ASP A 237 1.04 -11.62 19.93
C ASP A 237 1.96 -10.38 19.96
N GLU A 238 2.75 -10.19 18.90
CA GLU A 238 3.61 -9.01 18.74
C GLU A 238 2.79 -7.73 18.55
N GLY A 239 1.72 -7.78 17.76
CA GLY A 239 0.80 -6.65 17.61
C GLY A 239 0.15 -6.23 18.93
N ALA A 240 -0.31 -7.21 19.72
CA ALA A 240 -0.88 -6.96 21.04
C ALA A 240 0.13 -6.35 22.00
N ARG A 241 1.40 -6.81 21.96
CA ARG A 241 2.49 -6.23 22.75
C ARG A 241 2.74 -4.76 22.38
N ARG A 242 2.90 -4.45 21.09
CA ARG A 242 3.07 -3.08 20.58
C ARG A 242 1.90 -2.18 20.92
N PHE A 243 0.67 -2.66 20.73
CA PHE A 243 -0.54 -1.90 21.07
C PHE A 243 -0.56 -1.53 22.55
N ARG A 244 -0.34 -2.51 23.44
CA ARG A 244 -0.33 -2.29 24.89
C ARG A 244 0.74 -1.28 25.32
N GLU A 245 1.94 -1.36 24.74
CA GLU A 245 3.04 -0.43 25.06
C GLU A 245 2.75 0.98 24.53
N GLY A 246 2.32 1.12 23.27
CA GLY A 246 2.07 2.41 22.66
C GLY A 246 0.79 3.11 23.16
N ALA A 247 -0.23 2.35 23.56
CA ALA A 247 -1.48 2.85 24.12
C ALA A 247 -1.44 3.11 25.63
N ALA A 248 -0.36 2.76 26.31
CA ALA A 248 -0.25 2.90 27.77
C ALA A 248 -0.48 4.35 28.20
N GLY A 249 -1.49 4.59 29.05
CA GLY A 249 -1.86 5.91 29.54
C GLY A 249 -2.57 6.82 28.53
N LYS A 250 -2.91 6.30 27.34
CA LYS A 250 -3.56 7.06 26.24
C LYS A 250 -5.02 6.66 26.06
N ALA A 251 -5.72 6.42 27.17
CA ALA A 251 -7.17 6.18 27.14
C ALA A 251 -7.89 7.38 26.50
N ASN A 252 -8.88 7.09 25.67
CA ASN A 252 -9.65 8.02 24.82
C ASN A 252 -8.88 8.67 23.66
N TYR A 253 -7.55 8.47 23.54
CA TYR A 253 -6.82 9.09 22.43
C TYR A 253 -7.28 8.52 21.08
N PRO A 254 -7.37 9.36 20.03
CA PRO A 254 -7.71 8.91 18.70
C PRO A 254 -6.58 8.09 18.07
N THR A 255 -6.94 6.93 17.55
CA THR A 255 -6.12 6.13 16.64
C THR A 255 -6.61 6.31 15.21
N VAL A 256 -5.70 6.67 14.30
CA VAL A 256 -6.04 6.95 12.91
C VAL A 256 -5.68 5.75 12.06
N VAL A 257 -6.68 5.19 11.38
CA VAL A 257 -6.52 4.03 10.51
C VAL A 257 -6.35 4.52 9.08
N TYR A 258 -5.16 4.30 8.53
CA TYR A 258 -4.84 4.57 7.14
C TYR A 258 -4.85 3.29 6.32
N MET A 259 -5.38 3.42 5.11
CA MET A 259 -5.19 2.45 4.04
C MET A 259 -4.54 3.16 2.86
N ASP A 260 -3.37 2.68 2.44
CA ASP A 260 -2.62 3.22 1.31
C ASP A 260 -2.35 4.74 1.45
N ARG A 261 -1.89 5.18 2.63
CA ARG A 261 -1.53 6.58 2.88
C ARG A 261 -0.53 7.06 1.82
N PRO A 262 -0.72 8.23 1.18
CA PRO A 262 0.15 8.71 0.09
C PRO A 262 1.42 9.35 0.65
N VAL A 263 2.41 8.51 0.93
CA VAL A 263 3.66 8.90 1.62
C VAL A 263 4.59 9.73 0.76
N ASP A 264 4.46 9.62 -0.54
CA ASP A 264 5.20 10.33 -1.57
C ASP A 264 4.52 11.65 -1.98
N ALA A 265 3.43 12.02 -1.34
CA ALA A 265 2.62 13.18 -1.72
C ALA A 265 2.64 14.33 -0.71
N VAL A 266 2.34 15.51 -1.23
CA VAL A 266 1.95 16.71 -0.49
C VAL A 266 0.55 17.12 -0.93
N LEU A 267 -0.31 17.53 0.00
CA LEU A 267 -1.57 18.20 -0.34
C LEU A 267 -1.30 19.66 -0.72
N LEU A 268 -1.71 20.06 -1.91
CA LEU A 268 -1.82 21.49 -2.25
C LEU A 268 -3.28 21.90 -2.07
N VAL A 269 -3.56 22.69 -1.04
CA VAL A 269 -4.93 23.04 -0.64
C VAL A 269 -5.26 24.48 -1.00
N GLN A 270 -6.41 24.64 -1.64
CA GLN A 270 -6.94 25.95 -1.97
C GLN A 270 -7.36 26.68 -0.70
N GLU A 271 -6.81 27.87 -0.45
CA GLU A 271 -7.00 28.64 0.80
C GLU A 271 -8.47 28.92 1.11
N GLU A 272 -9.28 29.23 0.10
CA GLU A 272 -10.69 29.55 0.28
C GLU A 272 -11.51 28.37 0.84
N LEU A 273 -10.98 27.14 0.77
CA LEU A 273 -11.63 25.96 1.34
C LEU A 273 -11.48 25.89 2.87
N LEU A 274 -10.45 26.51 3.46
CA LEU A 274 -10.15 26.39 4.89
C LEU A 274 -11.31 26.88 5.76
N ALA A 275 -11.96 27.98 5.37
CA ALA A 275 -13.10 28.53 6.11
C ALA A 275 -14.31 27.58 6.19
N GLY A 276 -14.37 26.59 5.29
CA GLY A 276 -15.44 25.59 5.22
C GLY A 276 -15.15 24.29 5.99
N LEU A 277 -14.04 24.20 6.73
CA LEU A 277 -13.63 22.99 7.46
C LEU A 277 -14.02 23.10 8.94
N PRO A 278 -15.05 22.36 9.42
CA PRO A 278 -15.51 22.46 10.80
C PRO A 278 -14.64 21.73 11.81
N VAL A 279 -13.90 20.67 11.41
CA VAL A 279 -13.14 19.82 12.33
C VAL A 279 -11.64 19.80 12.00
N LEU A 280 -11.26 19.91 10.73
CA LEU A 280 -9.87 20.02 10.30
C LEU A 280 -9.40 21.49 10.33
N GLU A 281 -8.25 21.71 10.97
CA GLU A 281 -7.52 22.97 10.95
C GLU A 281 -6.18 22.78 10.27
N TYR A 282 -5.79 23.73 9.42
CA TYR A 282 -4.45 23.76 8.87
C TYR A 282 -3.49 24.41 9.88
N ASP A 283 -2.45 23.68 10.26
CA ASP A 283 -1.34 24.16 11.08
C ASP A 283 -0.17 24.53 10.15
N GLY A 284 -0.06 25.82 9.84
CA GLY A 284 0.97 26.33 8.94
C GLY A 284 2.40 26.21 9.47
N TYR A 285 2.59 26.05 10.79
CA TYR A 285 3.94 25.84 11.35
C TYR A 285 4.45 24.42 11.09
N SER A 286 3.57 23.44 11.26
CA SER A 286 3.92 22.04 11.00
C SER A 286 3.68 21.61 9.55
N HIS A 287 3.03 22.45 8.73
CA HIS A 287 2.55 22.12 7.39
C HIS A 287 1.68 20.85 7.38
N MET A 288 0.76 20.75 8.34
CA MET A 288 -0.09 19.58 8.54
C MET A 288 -1.54 19.98 8.83
N PHE A 289 -2.48 19.13 8.44
CA PHE A 289 -3.85 19.25 8.93
C PHE A 289 -3.99 18.57 10.29
N ARG A 290 -4.63 19.27 11.23
CA ARG A 290 -4.98 18.76 12.56
C ARG A 290 -6.48 18.67 12.69
N ALA A 291 -7.00 17.49 13.01
CA ALA A 291 -8.39 17.35 13.43
C ALA A 291 -8.51 17.69 14.92
N LYS A 292 -9.47 18.54 15.28
CA LYS A 292 -9.82 18.77 16.69
C LYS A 292 -10.37 17.47 17.29
N GLY A 293 -9.88 17.09 18.47
CA GLY A 293 -10.48 16.02 19.26
C GLY A 293 -11.84 16.45 19.82
N PHE A 294 -12.69 15.49 20.19
CA PHE A 294 -13.95 15.79 20.87
C PHE A 294 -13.66 16.44 22.24
N PRO A 295 -14.43 17.47 22.66
CA PRO A 295 -14.27 18.05 23.99
C PRO A 295 -14.42 16.98 25.08
N GLY A 296 -13.35 16.76 25.87
CA GLY A 296 -13.35 15.79 26.98
C GLY A 296 -12.70 14.43 26.69
N GLU A 297 -12.31 14.14 25.45
CA GLU A 297 -11.83 12.80 25.04
C GLU A 297 -10.34 12.76 24.62
N GLY A 298 -9.48 13.60 25.18
CA GLY A 298 -8.02 13.43 25.01
C GLY A 298 -7.49 13.60 23.58
N GLY A 299 -7.13 14.84 23.23
CA GLY A 299 -6.25 15.15 22.10
C GLY A 299 -6.87 15.06 20.70
N GLY A 300 -6.53 16.03 19.83
CA GLY A 300 -6.73 15.92 18.39
C GLY A 300 -5.62 15.08 17.74
N TYR A 301 -5.74 14.79 16.45
CA TYR A 301 -4.73 14.05 15.70
C TYR A 301 -4.32 14.82 14.43
N TYR A 302 -3.09 14.57 13.98
CA TYR A 302 -2.62 15.10 12.70
C TYR A 302 -2.91 14.10 11.57
N LEU A 303 -3.33 14.63 10.43
CA LEU A 303 -3.32 13.85 9.19
C LEU A 303 -1.87 13.71 8.74
N GLN A 304 -1.38 12.48 8.69
CA GLN A 304 0.03 12.15 8.44
C GLN A 304 0.46 12.30 6.97
N VAL A 305 0.04 13.39 6.32
CA VAL A 305 0.38 13.79 4.96
C VAL A 305 0.64 15.30 4.98
N PRO A 306 1.85 15.76 4.60
CA PRO A 306 2.16 17.18 4.56
C PRO A 306 1.22 17.94 3.65
N ALA A 307 0.91 19.16 4.03
CA ALA A 307 -0.01 20.02 3.32
C ALA A 307 0.53 21.44 3.24
N VAL A 308 0.20 22.11 2.15
CA VAL A 308 0.50 23.52 1.96
C VAL A 308 -0.68 24.23 1.34
N VAL A 309 -0.89 25.48 1.74
CA VAL A 309 -2.07 26.26 1.37
C VAL A 309 -1.66 27.41 0.47
N THR A 310 -2.44 27.64 -0.57
CA THR A 310 -2.26 28.80 -1.45
C THR A 310 -3.60 29.28 -2.01
N PRO A 311 -3.75 30.58 -2.33
CA PRO A 311 -4.92 31.08 -3.04
C PRO A 311 -5.14 30.38 -4.38
N LYS A 312 -6.40 30.36 -4.85
CA LYS A 312 -6.79 29.76 -6.14
C LYS A 312 -5.98 30.27 -7.34
N ASP A 313 -5.75 31.58 -7.37
CA ASP A 313 -5.24 32.28 -8.55
C ASP A 313 -3.76 32.70 -8.44
N THR A 314 -3.09 32.43 -7.32
CA THR A 314 -1.70 32.85 -7.09
C THR A 314 -0.98 31.84 -6.20
N LEU A 315 0.20 31.38 -6.64
CA LEU A 315 1.06 30.52 -5.82
C LEU A 315 1.82 31.40 -4.81
N SER A 316 1.57 31.20 -3.53
CA SER A 316 2.24 31.96 -2.47
C SER A 316 3.73 31.60 -2.42
N LEU A 317 4.58 32.57 -2.04
CA LEU A 317 6.02 32.34 -1.89
C LEU A 317 6.33 31.28 -0.81
N GLU A 318 5.53 31.26 0.25
CA GLU A 318 5.61 30.24 1.30
C GLU A 318 5.31 28.86 0.73
N ALA A 319 4.24 28.73 -0.07
CA ALA A 319 3.89 27.47 -0.70
C ALA A 319 4.97 27.00 -1.67
N LEU A 320 5.48 27.89 -2.52
CA LEU A 320 6.56 27.56 -3.45
C LEU A 320 7.81 27.09 -2.71
N SER A 321 8.25 27.83 -1.69
CA SER A 321 9.44 27.48 -0.90
C SER A 321 9.29 26.11 -0.22
N PHE A 322 8.12 25.83 0.36
CA PHE A 322 7.85 24.54 0.99
C PHE A 322 7.85 23.40 -0.03
N LEU A 323 7.23 23.61 -1.20
CA LEU A 323 7.21 22.61 -2.27
C LEU A 323 8.61 22.33 -2.84
N GLU A 324 9.45 23.34 -2.97
CA GLU A 324 10.85 23.17 -3.39
C GLU A 324 11.66 22.37 -2.37
N GLU A 325 11.49 22.65 -1.07
CA GLU A 325 12.13 21.88 0.01
C GLU A 325 11.71 20.40 -0.01
N MET A 326 10.41 20.16 -0.16
CA MET A 326 9.84 18.82 -0.18
C MET A 326 10.14 18.05 -1.49
N GLY A 327 10.56 18.73 -2.56
CA GLY A 327 10.71 18.13 -3.90
C GLY A 327 11.77 17.04 -4.01
N SER A 328 12.63 16.90 -3.00
CA SER A 328 13.60 15.80 -2.87
C SER A 328 13.04 14.55 -2.20
N LEU A 329 11.93 14.68 -1.45
CA LEU A 329 11.30 13.64 -0.64
C LEU A 329 9.92 13.22 -1.18
N LYS A 330 9.23 14.13 -1.87
CA LYS A 330 7.86 14.00 -2.34
C LYS A 330 7.81 14.22 -3.84
N PHE A 331 6.99 13.42 -4.51
CA PHE A 331 6.94 13.34 -5.97
C PHE A 331 5.53 13.52 -6.53
N ARG A 332 4.51 13.62 -5.67
CA ARG A 332 3.13 13.90 -6.08
C ARG A 332 2.55 15.11 -5.36
N LEU A 333 1.72 15.87 -6.08
CA LEU A 333 0.84 16.88 -5.51
C LEU A 333 -0.60 16.43 -5.66
N LEU A 334 -1.28 16.29 -4.52
CA LEU A 334 -2.70 16.06 -4.45
C LEU A 334 -3.39 17.42 -4.39
N LEU A 335 -4.03 17.81 -5.49
CA LEU A 335 -4.69 19.10 -5.63
C LEU A 335 -6.05 19.04 -4.94
N VAL A 336 -6.17 19.76 -3.82
CA VAL A 336 -7.36 19.84 -2.98
C VAL A 336 -8.04 21.17 -3.26
N GLY A 337 -8.83 21.22 -4.33
CA GLY A 337 -9.49 22.42 -4.83
C GLY A 337 -9.33 22.62 -6.34
N GLU A 338 -9.80 23.77 -6.82
CA GLU A 338 -9.70 24.15 -8.24
C GLU A 338 -8.73 25.32 -8.41
N PHE A 339 -7.50 25.02 -8.80
CA PHE A 339 -6.47 26.03 -9.04
C PHE A 339 -6.49 26.57 -10.47
N SER A 340 -6.07 27.82 -10.64
CA SER A 340 -5.93 28.42 -11.97
C SER A 340 -4.79 27.78 -12.77
N GLU A 341 -4.89 27.83 -14.10
CA GLU A 341 -3.81 27.42 -15.02
C GLU A 341 -2.49 28.15 -14.76
N GLY A 342 -2.54 29.38 -14.20
CA GLY A 342 -1.35 30.13 -13.81
C GLY A 342 -0.60 29.43 -12.67
N VAL A 343 -1.32 29.10 -11.59
CA VAL A 343 -0.76 28.37 -10.45
C VAL A 343 -0.16 27.04 -10.89
N LEU A 344 -0.90 26.26 -11.70
CA LEU A 344 -0.43 24.94 -12.15
C LEU A 344 0.88 24.98 -12.96
N ARG A 345 1.14 26.07 -13.69
CA ARG A 345 2.40 26.26 -14.45
C ARG A 345 3.58 26.69 -13.59
N GLU A 346 3.30 27.31 -12.44
CA GLU A 346 4.32 27.77 -11.50
C GLU A 346 4.76 26.68 -10.52
N LEU A 347 4.00 25.57 -10.42
CA LEU A 347 4.37 24.44 -9.57
C LEU A 347 5.68 23.79 -10.04
N PRO A 348 6.54 23.31 -9.11
CA PRO A 348 7.77 22.63 -9.48
C PRO A 348 7.51 21.39 -10.35
N SER A 349 8.26 21.26 -11.44
CA SER A 349 8.10 20.17 -12.42
C SER A 349 8.53 18.79 -11.91
N SER A 350 9.12 18.72 -10.72
CA SER A 350 9.47 17.47 -10.02
C SER A 350 8.24 16.69 -9.57
N TYR A 351 7.06 17.32 -9.51
CA TYR A 351 5.83 16.70 -9.04
C TYR A 351 4.94 16.22 -10.17
N SER A 352 4.37 15.02 -10.00
CA SER A 352 3.18 14.58 -10.72
C SER A 352 1.94 15.15 -10.04
N LEU A 353 1.05 15.75 -10.84
CA LEU A 353 -0.18 16.35 -10.35
C LEU A 353 -1.34 15.35 -10.40
N GLU A 354 -2.11 15.28 -9.32
CA GLU A 354 -3.31 14.45 -9.21
C GLU A 354 -4.43 15.27 -8.56
N ASN A 355 -5.59 15.33 -9.20
CA ASN A 355 -6.73 16.08 -8.67
C ASN A 355 -7.49 15.22 -7.65
N VAL A 356 -7.77 15.80 -6.48
CA VAL A 356 -8.64 15.17 -5.48
C VAL A 356 -10.08 15.61 -5.74
N PRO A 357 -10.96 14.71 -6.20
CA PRO A 357 -12.32 15.07 -6.55
C PRO A 357 -13.10 15.51 -5.32
N ARG A 358 -13.64 16.73 -5.35
CA ARG A 358 -14.54 17.21 -4.31
C ARG A 358 -15.92 16.58 -4.49
N PRO A 359 -16.45 15.83 -3.50
CA PRO A 359 -17.76 15.22 -3.62
C PRO A 359 -18.86 16.28 -3.50
N ALA A 360 -20.01 16.03 -4.14
CA ALA A 360 -21.17 16.93 -4.12
C ALA A 360 -21.81 17.07 -2.73
N GLU A 361 -21.68 16.01 -1.92
CA GLU A 361 -22.10 15.93 -0.51
C GLU A 361 -20.94 15.29 0.29
N GLY A 362 -20.73 15.66 1.56
CA GLY A 362 -19.71 14.98 2.40
C GLY A 362 -18.71 15.86 3.15
N GLY A 363 -18.94 17.17 3.26
CA GLY A 363 -18.16 18.06 4.13
C GLY A 363 -16.65 18.01 3.85
N GLU A 364 -15.85 17.71 4.88
CA GLU A 364 -14.38 17.63 4.84
C GLU A 364 -13.82 16.20 4.75
N ALA A 365 -14.69 15.17 4.64
CA ALA A 365 -14.28 13.77 4.64
C ALA A 365 -13.32 13.42 3.49
N TRP A 366 -13.50 14.07 2.33
CA TRP A 366 -12.68 13.89 1.15
C TRP A 366 -11.20 14.28 1.36
N ILE A 367 -10.88 15.25 2.22
CA ILE A 367 -9.50 15.59 2.57
C ILE A 367 -8.86 14.43 3.35
N ARG A 368 -9.61 13.85 4.30
CA ARG A 368 -9.16 12.67 5.05
C ARG A 368 -8.97 11.48 4.11
N GLU A 369 -9.90 11.26 3.20
CA GLU A 369 -9.82 10.19 2.20
C GLU A 369 -8.64 10.36 1.25
N ALA A 370 -8.33 11.60 0.83
CA ALA A 370 -7.14 11.91 0.04
C ALA A 370 -5.86 11.56 0.77
N CYS A 371 -5.82 11.75 2.09
CA CYS A 371 -4.73 11.28 2.95
C CYS A 371 -4.73 9.75 3.19
N GLY A 372 -5.67 9.00 2.62
CA GLY A 372 -5.83 7.56 2.88
C GLY A 372 -6.42 7.24 4.25
N CYS A 373 -6.89 8.22 5.02
CA CYS A 373 -7.54 8.00 6.31
C CYS A 373 -8.91 7.36 6.09
N LYS A 374 -9.11 6.14 6.63
CA LYS A 374 -10.36 5.38 6.48
C LYS A 374 -11.22 5.38 7.72
N SER A 375 -10.62 5.49 8.90
CA SER A 375 -11.34 5.52 10.16
C SER A 375 -10.51 6.19 11.23
N VAL A 376 -11.18 6.71 12.26
CA VAL A 376 -10.56 7.21 13.48
C VAL A 376 -11.33 6.60 14.63
N ILE A 377 -10.62 5.90 15.51
CA ILE A 377 -11.21 5.11 16.60
C ILE A 377 -10.53 5.53 17.90
N THR A 378 -11.29 5.76 18.96
CA THR A 378 -10.71 6.08 20.27
C THR A 378 -10.33 4.82 21.04
N ILE A 379 -9.25 4.88 21.80
CA ILE A 379 -8.85 3.78 22.68
C ILE A 379 -9.81 3.74 23.86
N SER A 380 -10.59 2.67 23.98
CA SER A 380 -11.48 2.49 25.13
C SER A 380 -10.68 2.42 26.44
N PRO A 381 -11.18 3.01 27.54
CA PRO A 381 -10.48 3.06 28.84
C PRO A 381 -10.29 1.70 29.52
#